data_AF-A0A3M1A7B1-F1
#
_entry.id   AF-A0A3M1A7B1-F1
#
_cell.length_a   1.000
_cell.length_b   1.000
_cell.length_c   1.000
_cell.angle_alpha   90.00
_cell.angle_beta   90.00
_cell.angle_gamma   90.00
#
_symmetry.space_group_name_H-M   'P 1'
#
loop_
_entity.id
_entity.type
_entity.pdbx_description
1 polymer ?
#
loop_
_entity_poly.entity_id
_entity_poly.type
_entity_poly.pdbx_seq_one_letter_code
_entity_poly.pdbx_strand_id
1 'polypeptide(L)'
;MLWGSAVLFILKQRRLAYLGLTLALFFGALYAYAFLSRPDYFVLAQIEAESSAGVRGESMESEPLRLGIQSFTQGKYEAAVKYLGSYLTKHPDHFQANYLMGLAYLLDARVELLGIPYRFDRQKVRQGIKYLENALSLAGDNAFYQEDCLWYLGKAYLMLGDLEKARQHFEQIVNFPQPNLLRRNEARNMVQKIDELSSNS
;
A
#
# COMPACT_ATOMS: atom_id res chain seq x y z
N MET A 1 63.55 -10.80 -4.15
CA MET A 1 62.40 -9.93 -4.47
C MET A 1 61.01 -10.60 -4.42
N LEU A 2 60.90 -11.94 -4.27
CA LEU A 2 59.59 -12.65 -4.36
C LEU A 2 58.75 -12.69 -3.07
N TRP A 3 59.29 -12.30 -1.91
CA TRP A 3 58.57 -12.38 -0.62
C TRP A 3 57.61 -11.20 -0.37
N GLY A 4 57.85 -10.04 -0.97
CA GLY A 4 56.99 -8.86 -0.79
C GLY A 4 55.62 -8.99 -1.45
N SER A 5 55.54 -9.65 -2.62
CA SER A 5 54.30 -9.81 -3.39
C SER A 5 53.31 -10.78 -2.75
N ALA A 6 53.79 -11.87 -2.15
CA ALA A 6 52.94 -12.86 -1.47
C ALA A 6 52.29 -12.29 -0.19
N VAL A 7 53.04 -11.50 0.60
CA VAL A 7 52.53 -10.84 1.81
C VAL A 7 51.50 -9.76 1.46
N LEU A 8 51.76 -8.97 0.41
CA LEU A 8 50.79 -7.99 -0.13
C LEU A 8 49.51 -8.66 -0.63
N PHE A 9 49.60 -9.84 -1.25
CA PHE A 9 48.45 -10.60 -1.74
C PHE A 9 47.57 -11.11 -0.59
N ILE A 10 48.17 -11.69 0.47
CA ILE A 10 47.45 -12.20 1.65
C ILE A 10 46.79 -11.05 2.43
N LEU A 11 47.49 -9.92 2.60
CA LEU A 11 46.93 -8.72 3.23
C LEU A 11 45.76 -8.15 2.43
N LYS A 12 45.84 -8.17 1.10
CA LYS A 12 44.74 -7.75 0.20
C LYS A 12 43.54 -8.69 0.32
N GLN A 13 43.74 -10.01 0.34
CA GLN A 13 42.66 -10.98 0.56
C GLN A 13 41.98 -10.80 1.93
N ARG A 14 42.77 -10.58 3.00
CA ARG A 14 42.22 -10.30 4.34
C ARG A 14 41.40 -9.01 4.36
N ARG A 15 41.90 -7.92 3.76
CA ARG A 15 41.16 -6.66 3.64
C ARG A 15 39.84 -6.83 2.87
N LEU A 16 39.84 -7.62 1.80
CA LEU A 16 38.62 -7.94 1.06
C LEU A 16 37.64 -8.77 1.91
N ALA A 17 38.12 -9.73 2.69
CA ALA A 17 37.27 -10.50 3.60
C ALA A 17 36.67 -9.62 4.70
N TYR A 18 37.44 -8.71 5.31
CA TYR A 18 36.93 -7.75 6.29
C TYR A 18 35.91 -6.79 5.67
N LEU A 19 36.16 -6.28 4.46
CA LEU A 19 35.19 -5.46 3.74
C LEU A 19 33.89 -6.22 3.50
N GLY A 20 33.97 -7.47 3.03
CA GLY A 20 32.80 -8.33 2.85
C GLY A 20 32.02 -8.56 4.16
N LEU A 21 32.71 -8.86 5.25
CA LEU A 21 32.09 -9.03 6.57
C LEU A 21 31.41 -7.74 7.05
N THR A 22 32.07 -6.58 6.91
CA THR A 22 31.49 -5.30 7.32
C THR A 22 30.25 -4.95 6.51
N LEU A 23 30.24 -5.22 5.20
CA LEU A 23 29.06 -5.06 4.36
C LEU A 23 27.94 -6.01 4.79
N ALA A 24 28.26 -7.28 5.05
CA ALA A 24 27.27 -8.26 5.51
C ALA A 24 26.64 -7.85 6.85
N LEU A 25 27.44 -7.36 7.79
CA LEU A 25 26.94 -6.85 9.07
C LEU A 25 26.10 -5.58 8.89
N PHE A 26 26.52 -4.66 8.00
CA PHE A 26 25.77 -3.45 7.71
C PHE A 26 24.39 -3.75 7.09
N PHE A 27 24.34 -4.59 6.05
CA PHE A 27 23.08 -5.02 5.45
C PHE A 27 22.23 -5.87 6.41
N GLY A 28 22.87 -6.74 7.20
CA GLY A 28 22.19 -7.52 8.24
C GLY A 28 21.53 -6.64 9.30
N ALA A 29 22.24 -5.60 9.77
CA ALA A 29 21.70 -4.61 10.70
C ALA A 29 20.57 -3.79 10.09
N LEU A 30 20.70 -3.36 8.82
CA LEU A 30 19.62 -2.68 8.10
C LEU A 30 18.37 -3.54 7.95
N TYR A 31 18.55 -4.82 7.60
CA TYR A 31 17.43 -5.76 7.46
C TYR A 31 16.76 -6.02 8.80
N ALA A 32 17.55 -6.23 9.86
CA ALA A 32 17.04 -6.38 11.22
C ALA A 32 16.29 -5.13 11.67
N TYR A 33 16.81 -3.94 11.40
CA TYR A 33 16.13 -2.68 11.70
C TYR A 33 14.80 -2.55 10.96
N ALA A 34 14.79 -2.83 9.65
CA ALA A 34 13.57 -2.80 8.85
C ALA A 34 12.54 -3.83 9.33
N PHE A 35 12.99 -5.00 9.80
CA PHE A 35 12.11 -6.04 10.33
C PHE A 35 11.54 -5.67 11.72
N LEU A 36 12.40 -5.23 12.65
CA LEU A 36 12.02 -4.89 14.02
C LEU A 36 11.22 -3.59 14.12
N SER A 37 11.40 -2.67 13.17
CA SER A 37 10.65 -1.39 13.15
C SER A 37 9.26 -1.52 12.52
N ARG A 38 8.91 -2.71 11.98
CA ARG A 38 7.58 -2.92 11.40
C ARG A 38 6.55 -3.06 12.51
N PRO A 39 5.44 -2.31 12.45
CA PRO A 39 4.34 -2.56 13.36
C PRO A 39 3.65 -3.89 13.02
N ASP A 40 3.04 -4.54 14.00
CA ASP A 40 2.41 -5.87 13.82
C ASP A 40 1.28 -5.86 12.76
N TYR A 41 0.56 -4.73 12.65
CA TYR A 41 -0.48 -4.53 11.64
C TYR A 41 0.07 -4.35 10.21
N PHE A 42 1.38 -4.20 10.02
CA PHE A 42 1.98 -3.84 8.73
C PHE A 42 1.64 -4.81 7.61
N VAL A 43 1.72 -6.11 7.90
CA VAL A 43 1.42 -7.17 6.93
C VAL A 43 -0.04 -7.11 6.51
N LEU A 44 -0.94 -6.84 7.45
CA LEU A 44 -2.38 -6.71 7.19
C LEU A 44 -2.71 -5.46 6.38
N ALA A 45 -1.95 -4.38 6.54
CA ALA A 45 -2.16 -3.11 5.87
C ALA A 45 -1.72 -3.11 4.38
N GLN A 46 -0.97 -4.11 3.92
CA GLN A 46 -0.44 -4.11 2.55
C GLN A 46 -1.54 -4.22 1.48
N ILE A 47 -1.34 -3.49 0.39
CA ILE A 47 -2.19 -3.52 -0.81
C ILE A 47 -1.35 -4.07 -1.97
N GLU A 48 -1.84 -5.14 -2.59
CA GLU A 48 -1.26 -5.73 -3.79
C GLU A 48 -1.79 -5.00 -5.03
N ALA A 49 -0.90 -4.40 -5.81
CA ALA A 49 -1.25 -3.60 -6.98
C ALA A 49 -2.08 -4.39 -8.03
N GLU A 50 -1.76 -5.67 -8.24
CA GLU A 50 -2.45 -6.52 -9.22
C GLU A 50 -3.93 -6.74 -8.87
N SER A 51 -4.26 -6.85 -7.57
CA SER A 51 -5.65 -6.99 -7.09
C SER A 51 -6.51 -5.73 -7.28
N SER A 52 -5.86 -4.56 -7.43
CA SER A 52 -6.52 -3.26 -7.52
C SER A 52 -6.79 -2.79 -8.96
N ALA A 53 -6.22 -3.49 -9.96
CA ALA A 53 -6.31 -3.12 -11.37
C ALA A 53 -7.67 -3.48 -12.02
N GLY A 54 -8.48 -4.32 -11.38
CA GLY A 54 -9.83 -4.67 -11.82
C GLY A 54 -10.86 -3.59 -11.52
N VAL A 55 -10.62 -2.34 -11.96
CA VAL A 55 -11.57 -1.25 -11.74
C VAL A 55 -12.68 -1.32 -12.77
N ARG A 56 -13.90 -1.62 -12.30
CA ARG A 56 -15.12 -1.66 -13.09
C ARG A 56 -15.53 -0.21 -13.41
N GLY A 57 -15.61 0.17 -14.68
CA GLY A 57 -16.01 1.52 -15.10
C GLY A 57 -16.11 1.70 -16.63
N GLU A 58 -17.07 2.51 -17.06
CA GLU A 58 -17.50 2.71 -18.46
C GLU A 58 -16.61 3.66 -19.29
N SER A 59 -16.61 3.40 -20.60
CA SER A 59 -15.84 4.02 -21.66
C SER A 59 -16.39 5.37 -22.12
N MET A 60 -15.78 6.46 -21.65
CA MET A 60 -15.57 7.70 -22.43
C MET A 60 -14.51 8.55 -21.72
N GLU A 61 -13.25 8.13 -21.84
CA GLU A 61 -12.17 8.70 -21.05
C GLU A 61 -11.66 10.00 -21.70
N SER A 62 -11.84 11.12 -20.99
CA SER A 62 -11.05 12.32 -21.29
C SER A 62 -9.56 11.98 -21.16
N GLU A 63 -8.72 12.62 -21.98
CA GLU A 63 -7.28 12.32 -22.03
C GLU A 63 -6.58 12.29 -20.64
N PRO A 64 -6.87 13.21 -19.69
CA PRO A 64 -6.30 13.13 -18.34
C PRO A 64 -6.73 11.89 -17.55
N LEU A 65 -7.97 11.43 -17.68
CA LEU A 65 -8.45 10.22 -17.00
C LEU A 65 -7.72 8.98 -17.53
N ARG A 66 -7.59 8.87 -18.85
CA ARG A 66 -6.87 7.79 -19.52
C ARG A 66 -5.41 7.70 -19.09
N LEU A 67 -4.71 8.85 -19.08
CA LEU A 67 -3.31 8.92 -18.64
C LEU A 67 -3.17 8.60 -17.15
N GLY A 68 -4.16 8.98 -16.33
CA GLY A 68 -4.22 8.62 -14.91
C GLY A 68 -4.32 7.12 -14.69
N ILE A 69 -5.27 6.47 -15.38
CA ILE A 69 -5.47 5.01 -15.33
C ILE A 69 -4.24 4.27 -15.85
N GLN A 70 -3.68 4.71 -16.98
CA GLN A 70 -2.47 4.12 -17.55
C GLN A 70 -1.28 4.25 -16.61
N SER A 71 -1.10 5.40 -15.97
CA SER A 71 -0.01 5.60 -15.00
C SER A 71 -0.21 4.73 -13.76
N PHE A 72 -1.45 4.58 -13.29
CA PHE A 72 -1.80 3.73 -12.15
C PHE A 72 -1.48 2.25 -12.43
N THR A 73 -1.90 1.74 -13.58
CA THR A 73 -1.65 0.34 -13.98
C THR A 73 -0.16 0.04 -14.19
N GLN A 74 0.65 1.05 -14.55
CA GLN A 74 2.10 0.95 -14.63
C GLN A 74 2.82 1.07 -13.28
N GLY A 75 2.09 1.22 -12.16
CA GLY A 75 2.67 1.45 -10.84
C GLY A 75 3.28 2.85 -10.66
N LYS A 76 3.07 3.78 -11.60
CA LYS A 76 3.56 5.16 -11.55
C LYS A 76 2.57 6.02 -10.77
N TYR A 77 2.44 5.78 -9.48
CA TYR A 77 1.40 6.37 -8.65
C TYR A 77 1.47 7.90 -8.56
N GLU A 78 2.66 8.48 -8.49
CA GLU A 78 2.83 9.95 -8.51
C GLU A 78 2.27 10.58 -9.79
N ALA A 79 2.55 9.97 -10.95
CA ALA A 79 2.00 10.41 -12.23
C ALA A 79 0.48 10.19 -12.30
N ALA A 80 -0.01 9.08 -11.76
CA ALA A 80 -1.44 8.80 -11.66
C ALA A 80 -2.16 9.89 -10.85
N VAL A 81 -1.63 10.25 -9.68
CA VAL A 81 -2.16 11.34 -8.84
C VAL A 81 -2.22 12.65 -9.61
N LYS A 82 -1.17 13.00 -10.37
CA LYS A 82 -1.15 14.23 -11.18
C LYS A 82 -2.27 14.26 -12.22
N TYR A 83 -2.39 13.21 -13.04
CA TYR A 83 -3.36 13.17 -14.13
C TYR A 83 -4.80 13.06 -13.62
N LEU A 84 -5.04 12.21 -12.62
CA LEU A 84 -6.35 12.09 -11.97
C LEU A 84 -6.76 13.39 -11.28
N GLY A 85 -5.81 14.12 -10.67
CA GLY A 85 -6.09 15.40 -10.01
C GLY A 85 -6.53 16.48 -11.00
N SER A 86 -5.87 16.52 -12.16
CA SER A 86 -6.28 17.41 -13.26
C SER A 86 -7.68 17.07 -13.77
N TYR A 87 -8.05 15.80 -13.80
CA TYR A 87 -9.38 15.36 -14.20
C TYR A 87 -10.45 15.74 -13.16
N LEU A 88 -10.20 15.42 -11.89
CA LEU A 88 -11.11 15.68 -10.76
C LEU A 88 -11.36 17.17 -10.51
N THR A 89 -10.49 18.07 -10.99
CA THR A 89 -10.75 19.52 -10.96
C THR A 89 -12.00 19.89 -11.75
N LYS A 90 -12.28 19.18 -12.85
CA LYS A 90 -13.47 19.41 -13.71
C LYS A 90 -14.62 18.46 -13.37
N HIS A 91 -14.32 17.29 -12.81
CA HIS A 91 -15.28 16.23 -12.51
C HIS A 91 -15.09 15.74 -11.07
N PRO A 92 -15.38 16.58 -10.05
CA PRO A 92 -15.13 16.22 -8.65
C PRO A 92 -15.95 15.01 -8.19
N ASP A 93 -17.12 14.79 -8.80
CA ASP A 93 -18.06 13.74 -8.44
C ASP A 93 -17.86 12.44 -9.24
N HIS A 94 -16.71 12.29 -9.90
CA HIS A 94 -16.42 11.08 -10.67
C HIS A 94 -15.93 9.95 -9.74
N PHE A 95 -16.79 8.95 -9.50
CA PHE A 95 -16.52 7.82 -8.61
C PHE A 95 -15.16 7.17 -8.89
N GLN A 96 -14.95 6.68 -10.11
CA GLN A 96 -13.76 5.89 -10.47
C GLN A 96 -12.47 6.68 -10.30
N ALA A 97 -12.51 7.99 -10.54
CA ALA A 97 -11.33 8.84 -10.47
C ALA A 97 -10.97 9.15 -9.01
N ASN A 98 -11.97 9.39 -8.16
CA ASN A 98 -11.77 9.50 -6.71
C ASN A 98 -11.25 8.18 -6.13
N TYR A 99 -11.83 7.05 -6.52
CA TYR A 99 -11.42 5.73 -6.07
C TYR A 99 -9.95 5.43 -6.45
N LEU A 100 -9.59 5.60 -7.73
CA LEU A 100 -8.22 5.41 -8.20
C LEU A 100 -7.23 6.40 -7.59
N MET A 101 -7.65 7.65 -7.37
CA MET A 101 -6.83 8.63 -6.66
C MET A 101 -6.53 8.17 -5.24
N GLY A 102 -7.55 7.69 -4.53
CA GLY A 102 -7.43 7.13 -3.20
C GLY A 102 -6.41 5.99 -3.15
N LEU A 103 -6.56 5.02 -4.05
CA LEU A 103 -5.62 3.91 -4.19
C LEU A 103 -4.21 4.35 -4.55
N ALA A 104 -4.06 5.32 -5.46
CA ALA A 104 -2.76 5.81 -5.88
C ALA A 104 -2.00 6.39 -4.67
N TYR A 105 -2.67 7.19 -3.84
CA TYR A 105 -2.08 7.71 -2.60
C TYR A 105 -1.70 6.60 -1.61
N LEU A 106 -2.55 5.57 -1.43
CA LEU A 106 -2.22 4.47 -0.50
C LEU A 106 -1.04 3.63 -0.98
N LEU A 107 -0.96 3.37 -2.29
CA LEU A 107 0.14 2.61 -2.89
C LEU A 107 1.45 3.40 -2.88
N ASP A 108 1.38 4.72 -3.08
CA ASP A 108 2.49 5.67 -2.99
C ASP A 108 2.89 6.02 -1.55
N ALA A 109 2.05 5.69 -0.57
CA ALA A 109 2.35 5.86 0.85
C ALA A 109 3.37 4.86 1.37
N ARG A 110 3.62 3.76 0.65
CA ARG A 110 4.58 2.74 1.07
C ARG A 110 5.99 3.34 1.06
N VAL A 111 6.66 3.28 2.22
CA VAL A 111 8.05 3.71 2.37
C VAL A 111 8.94 2.47 2.38
N GLU A 112 9.90 2.46 1.47
CA GLU A 112 10.85 1.37 1.31
C GLU A 112 12.26 1.79 1.72
N LEU A 113 12.98 0.88 2.36
CA LEU A 113 14.40 0.99 2.63
C LEU A 113 15.11 -0.07 1.78
N LEU A 114 15.82 0.34 0.72
CA LEU A 114 16.48 -0.57 -0.23
C LEU A 114 15.52 -1.62 -0.85
N GLY A 115 14.32 -1.19 -1.23
CA GLY A 115 13.28 -2.07 -1.79
C GLY A 115 12.51 -2.89 -0.75
N ILE A 116 12.79 -2.70 0.54
CA ILE A 116 12.11 -3.40 1.63
C ILE A 116 11.06 -2.46 2.24
N PRO A 117 9.75 -2.74 2.09
CA PRO A 117 8.72 -1.91 2.68
C PRO A 117 8.74 -2.10 4.21
N TYR A 118 8.69 -1.01 4.98
CA TYR A 118 8.77 -1.09 6.45
C TYR A 118 7.82 -0.14 7.19
N ARG A 119 7.31 0.92 6.55
CA ARG A 119 6.31 1.82 7.13
C ARG A 119 5.47 2.50 6.04
N PHE A 120 4.48 3.28 6.47
CA PHE A 120 3.65 4.10 5.59
C PHE A 120 3.80 5.60 5.89
N ASP A 121 3.75 6.43 4.85
CA ASP A 121 3.64 7.87 4.93
C ASP A 121 2.21 8.24 5.34
N ARG A 122 2.03 8.64 6.61
CA ARG A 122 0.72 8.95 7.18
C ARG A 122 0.02 10.11 6.48
N GLN A 123 0.75 11.04 5.86
CA GLN A 123 0.13 12.15 5.12
C GLN A 123 -0.52 11.64 3.84
N LYS A 124 0.20 10.83 3.06
CA LYS A 124 -0.34 10.21 1.85
C LYS A 124 -1.50 9.28 2.18
N VAL A 125 -1.41 8.50 3.26
CA VAL A 125 -2.53 7.66 3.72
C VAL A 125 -3.79 8.49 4.00
N ARG A 126 -3.67 9.62 4.71
CA ARG A 126 -4.82 10.52 4.98
C ARG A 126 -5.41 11.13 3.71
N GLN A 127 -4.57 11.45 2.72
CA GLN A 127 -5.05 11.89 1.41
C GLN A 127 -5.83 10.77 0.72
N GLY A 128 -5.30 9.54 0.74
CA GLY A 128 -5.98 8.35 0.22
C GLY A 128 -7.35 8.12 0.84
N ILE A 129 -7.44 8.20 2.17
CA ILE A 129 -8.71 8.10 2.92
C ILE A 129 -9.72 9.13 2.43
N LYS A 130 -9.33 10.41 2.32
CA LYS A 130 -10.24 11.47 1.87
C LYS A 130 -10.88 11.16 0.51
N TYR A 131 -10.08 10.68 -0.45
CA TYR A 131 -10.57 10.36 -1.79
C TYR A 131 -11.42 9.08 -1.80
N LEU A 132 -11.09 8.08 -0.97
CA LEU A 132 -11.91 6.87 -0.81
C LEU A 132 -13.23 7.14 -0.11
N GLU A 133 -13.27 8.01 0.90
CA GLU A 133 -14.51 8.47 1.55
C GLU A 133 -15.41 9.20 0.55
N ASN A 134 -14.82 10.06 -0.29
CA ASN A 134 -15.57 10.71 -1.37
C ASN A 134 -16.11 9.68 -2.37
N ALA A 135 -15.28 8.73 -2.82
CA ALA A 135 -15.72 7.64 -3.68
C ALA A 135 -16.85 6.81 -3.05
N LEU A 136 -16.75 6.47 -1.76
CA LEU A 136 -17.80 5.76 -1.03
C LEU A 136 -19.12 6.53 -1.03
N SER A 137 -19.08 7.86 -0.85
CA SER A 137 -20.28 8.71 -0.91
C SER A 137 -20.92 8.73 -2.31
N LEU A 138 -20.10 8.64 -3.36
CA LEU A 138 -20.53 8.61 -4.75
C LEU A 138 -20.98 7.22 -5.21
N ALA A 139 -20.69 6.16 -4.44
CA ALA A 139 -21.06 4.79 -4.80
C ALA A 139 -22.58 4.59 -4.84
N GLY A 140 -23.37 5.46 -4.20
CA GLY A 140 -24.83 5.34 -4.12
C GLY A 140 -25.21 3.97 -3.53
N ASP A 141 -26.18 3.28 -4.12
CA ASP A 141 -26.60 1.94 -3.68
C ASP A 141 -25.79 0.79 -4.32
N ASN A 142 -24.70 1.09 -5.04
CA ASN A 142 -23.89 0.06 -5.67
C ASN A 142 -23.01 -0.64 -4.62
N ALA A 143 -23.51 -1.77 -4.12
CA ALA A 143 -22.85 -2.57 -3.10
C ALA A 143 -21.42 -3.00 -3.47
N PHE A 144 -21.10 -3.18 -4.76
CA PHE A 144 -19.74 -3.55 -5.19
C PHE A 144 -18.76 -2.37 -5.06
N TYR A 145 -19.21 -1.17 -5.42
CA TYR A 145 -18.41 0.05 -5.26
C TYR A 145 -18.22 0.41 -3.79
N GLN A 146 -19.27 0.21 -2.98
CA GLN A 146 -19.17 0.37 -1.54
C GLN A 146 -18.19 -0.66 -0.93
N GLU A 147 -18.28 -1.92 -1.32
CA GLU A 147 -17.35 -2.98 -0.89
C GLU A 147 -15.90 -2.60 -1.20
N ASP A 148 -15.61 -2.19 -2.44
CA ASP A 148 -14.27 -1.77 -2.84
C ASP A 148 -13.77 -0.62 -1.96
N CYS A 149 -14.57 0.44 -1.80
CA CYS A 149 -14.15 1.60 -1.00
C CYS A 149 -13.92 1.23 0.47
N LEU A 150 -14.83 0.46 1.07
CA LEU A 150 -14.72 0.02 2.47
C LEU A 150 -13.51 -0.87 2.70
N TRP A 151 -13.19 -1.75 1.74
CA TRP A 151 -12.02 -2.62 1.83
C TRP A 151 -10.73 -1.80 1.93
N TYR A 152 -10.59 -0.80 1.04
CA TYR A 152 -9.40 0.03 1.02
C TYR A 152 -9.37 1.07 2.13
N LEU A 153 -10.52 1.54 2.63
CA LEU A 153 -10.59 2.33 3.86
C LEU A 153 -10.11 1.52 5.06
N GLY A 154 -10.57 0.27 5.22
CA GLY A 154 -10.09 -0.63 6.27
C GLY A 154 -8.57 -0.81 6.23
N LYS A 155 -8.02 -1.06 5.04
CA LYS A 155 -6.55 -1.12 4.81
C LYS A 155 -5.85 0.20 5.15
N ALA A 156 -6.42 1.34 4.76
CA ALA A 156 -5.83 2.66 5.04
C ALA A 156 -5.80 2.97 6.54
N TYR A 157 -6.84 2.62 7.29
CA TYR A 157 -6.83 2.77 8.74
C TYR A 157 -5.83 1.83 9.42
N LEU A 158 -5.62 0.61 8.89
CA LEU A 158 -4.49 -0.23 9.31
C LEU A 158 -3.15 0.44 9.03
N MET A 159 -2.95 1.10 7.88
CA MET A 159 -1.72 1.86 7.60
C MET A 159 -1.48 3.00 8.60
N LEU A 160 -2.55 3.53 9.21
CA LEU A 160 -2.47 4.51 10.31
C LEU A 160 -2.32 3.87 11.70
N GLY A 161 -2.44 2.55 11.83
CA GLY A 161 -2.48 1.85 13.11
C GLY A 161 -3.79 2.04 13.88
N ASP A 162 -4.85 2.52 13.23
CA ASP A 162 -6.17 2.69 13.84
C ASP A 162 -6.98 1.39 13.65
N LEU A 163 -6.74 0.44 14.55
CA LEU A 163 -7.33 -0.90 14.48
C LEU A 163 -8.87 -0.86 14.62
N GLU A 164 -9.39 0.02 15.46
CA GLU A 164 -10.83 0.19 15.67
C GLU A 164 -11.55 0.61 14.39
N LYS A 165 -11.06 1.67 13.73
CA LYS A 165 -11.68 2.12 12.47
C LYS A 165 -11.48 1.11 11.34
N ALA A 166 -10.31 0.48 11.28
CA ALA A 166 -10.07 -0.58 10.30
C ALA A 166 -11.10 -1.71 10.45
N ARG A 167 -11.30 -2.17 11.69
CA ARG A 167 -12.27 -3.21 12.06
C ARG A 167 -13.69 -2.80 11.65
N GLN A 168 -14.12 -1.57 11.98
CA GLN A 168 -15.45 -1.06 11.61
C GLN A 168 -15.72 -1.15 10.11
N HIS A 169 -14.75 -0.77 9.27
CA HIS A 169 -14.92 -0.85 7.81
C HIS A 169 -15.01 -2.29 7.30
N PHE A 170 -14.21 -3.22 7.83
CA PHE A 170 -14.32 -4.63 7.45
C PHE A 170 -15.62 -5.26 7.95
N GLU A 171 -16.09 -4.90 9.14
CA GLU A 171 -17.39 -5.35 9.67
C GLU A 171 -18.55 -4.86 8.81
N GLN A 172 -18.48 -3.63 8.29
CA GLN A 172 -19.49 -3.14 7.35
C GLN A 172 -19.59 -4.09 6.15
N ILE A 173 -18.47 -4.49 5.53
CA ILE A 173 -18.42 -5.46 4.41
C ILE A 173 -19.08 -6.81 4.80
N VAL A 174 -18.76 -7.33 5.98
CA VAL A 174 -19.30 -8.61 6.49
C VAL A 174 -20.82 -8.55 6.63
N ASN A 175 -21.34 -7.42 7.08
CA ASN A 175 -22.76 -7.22 7.39
C ASN A 175 -23.60 -6.74 6.19
N PHE A 176 -23.02 -6.62 4.99
CA PHE A 176 -23.79 -6.21 3.82
C PHE A 176 -24.96 -7.18 3.54
N PRO A 177 -26.11 -6.68 3.10
CA PRO A 177 -27.23 -7.54 2.71
C PRO A 177 -26.89 -8.47 1.52
N GLN A 178 -26.05 -8.03 0.59
CA GLN A 178 -25.78 -8.71 -0.68
C GLN A 178 -24.92 -9.97 -0.48
N PRO A 179 -25.43 -11.19 -0.76
CA PRO A 179 -24.76 -12.43 -0.39
C PRO A 179 -23.45 -12.73 -1.16
N ASN A 180 -23.23 -12.12 -2.33
CA ASN A 180 -22.18 -12.48 -3.28
C ASN A 180 -21.06 -11.43 -3.42
N LEU A 181 -20.78 -10.71 -2.34
CA LEU A 181 -19.66 -9.77 -2.28
C LEU A 181 -18.32 -10.51 -2.28
N LEU A 182 -17.37 -10.01 -3.07
CA LEU A 182 -16.12 -10.72 -3.41
C LEU A 182 -15.23 -10.95 -2.18
N ARG A 183 -15.11 -9.92 -1.34
CA ARG A 183 -14.18 -9.83 -0.21
C ARG A 183 -14.85 -10.06 1.13
N ARG A 184 -16.10 -10.52 1.18
CA ARG A 184 -16.81 -10.79 2.45
C ARG A 184 -16.05 -11.73 3.39
N ASN A 185 -15.56 -12.85 2.85
CA ASN A 185 -14.82 -13.82 3.64
C ASN A 185 -13.44 -13.28 4.07
N GLU A 186 -12.79 -12.53 3.19
CA GLU A 186 -11.53 -11.85 3.51
C GLU A 186 -11.74 -10.81 4.61
N ALA A 187 -12.81 -10.01 4.53
CA ALA A 187 -13.16 -9.02 5.55
C ALA A 187 -13.40 -9.69 6.91
N ARG A 188 -14.10 -10.84 6.95
CA ARG A 188 -14.28 -11.60 8.20
C ARG A 188 -12.94 -12.05 8.79
N ASN A 189 -12.02 -12.52 7.95
CA ASN A 189 -10.66 -12.89 8.36
C ASN A 189 -9.89 -11.67 8.88
N MET A 190 -10.02 -10.51 8.22
CA MET A 190 -9.41 -9.26 8.68
C MET A 190 -9.92 -8.84 10.06
N VAL A 191 -11.23 -8.94 10.33
CA VAL A 191 -11.80 -8.65 11.66
C VAL A 191 -11.18 -9.57 12.72
N GLN A 192 -11.14 -10.88 12.48
CA GLN A 192 -10.55 -11.84 13.43
C GLN A 192 -9.08 -11.53 13.72
N LYS A 193 -8.29 -11.25 12.69
CA LYS A 193 -6.87 -10.91 12.84
C LYS A 193 -6.66 -9.59 13.59
N ILE A 194 -7.55 -8.61 13.41
CA ILE A 194 -7.51 -7.37 14.18
C ILE A 194 -7.84 -7.64 15.65
N ASP A 195 -8.85 -8.47 15.93
CA ASP A 195 -9.21 -8.85 17.31
C ASP A 195 -8.04 -9.56 18.02
N GLU A 196 -7.34 -10.46 17.32
CA GLU A 196 -6.12 -11.11 17.80
C GLU A 196 -5.01 -10.11 18.11
N LEU A 197 -4.78 -9.13 17.24
CA LEU A 197 -3.79 -8.07 17.47
C LEU A 197 -4.14 -7.21 18.68
N SER A 198 -5.39 -6.77 18.80
CA SER A 198 -5.86 -5.94 19.92
C SER A 198 -5.84 -6.69 21.26
N SER A 199 -5.94 -8.02 21.24
CA SER A 199 -5.88 -8.85 22.46
C SER A 199 -4.45 -9.08 22.99
N ASN A 200 -3.44 -8.90 22.13
CA ASN A 200 -2.03 -9.15 22.44
C ASN A 200 -1.22 -7.87 22.75
N SER A 201 -1.84 -6.69 22.62
CA SER A 201 -1.25 -5.36 22.87
C SER A 201 -1.60 -4.81 24.25
#